data_AF-A0A158JGJ7-F1
#
_entry.id   AF-A0A158JGJ7-F1
#
_cell.length_a   1.000
_cell.length_b   1.000
_cell.length_c   1.000
_cell.angle_alpha   90.00
_cell.angle_beta   90.00
_cell.angle_gamma   90.00
#
_symmetry.space_group_name_H-M   'P 1'
#
loop_
_entity.id
_entity.type
_entity.pdbx_description
1 polymer ?
#
loop_
_entity_poly.entity_id
_entity_poly.type
_entity_poly.pdbx_seq_one_letter_code
_entity_poly.pdbx_strand_id
1 'polypeptide(L)'
;MAKLVTISLLALVSLLLGCAISGTPPKGKHLSPTECRDLAALRSNPHPTFGEHQSELAALRKAGYNPSPWFDDPYYPDDLQAAQRLVEYWFQTECS
;
A
#
# COMPACT_ATOMS: atom_id res chain seq x y z
N MET A 1 2.67 34.33 -34.89
CA MET A 1 2.77 32.91 -34.46
C MET A 1 3.03 32.82 -32.95
N ALA A 2 2.19 33.46 -32.12
CA ALA A 2 2.41 33.53 -30.66
C ALA A 2 1.15 33.21 -29.83
N LYS A 3 0.06 32.77 -30.47
CA LYS A 3 -1.23 32.47 -29.81
C LYS A 3 -1.60 30.99 -29.80
N LEU A 4 -0.73 30.12 -30.34
CA LEU A 4 -0.94 28.66 -30.38
C LEU A 4 -0.13 27.92 -29.31
N VAL A 5 0.97 28.50 -28.83
CA VAL A 5 1.87 27.86 -27.85
C VAL A 5 1.27 27.85 -26.44
N THR A 6 0.42 28.83 -26.11
CA THR A 6 -0.19 28.94 -24.76
C THR A 6 -1.32 27.94 -24.51
N ILE A 7 -1.98 27.43 -25.55
CA ILE A 7 -3.10 26.49 -25.39
C ILE A 7 -2.58 25.06 -25.12
N SER A 8 -1.36 24.74 -25.56
CA SER A 8 -0.81 23.39 -25.42
C SER A 8 -0.26 23.05 -24.03
N LEU A 9 -0.06 24.04 -23.16
CA LEU A 9 0.52 23.83 -21.82
C LEU A 9 -0.53 23.47 -20.75
N LEU A 10 -1.80 23.81 -20.97
CA LEU A 10 -2.88 23.58 -19.98
C LEU A 10 -3.41 22.15 -19.95
N ALA A 11 -3.07 21.30 -20.93
CA ALA A 11 -3.57 19.94 -20.99
C ALA A 11 -2.80 18.94 -20.11
N LEU A 12 -1.63 19.31 -19.58
CA LEU A 12 -0.73 18.35 -18.91
C LEU A 12 -0.86 18.29 -17.39
N VAL A 13 -1.68 19.15 -16.77
CA VAL A 13 -1.74 19.29 -15.29
C VAL A 13 -2.85 18.45 -14.64
N SER A 14 -3.79 17.88 -15.40
CA SER A 14 -5.07 17.42 -14.82
C SER A 14 -5.20 15.91 -14.54
N LEU A 15 -4.16 15.09 -14.69
CA LEU A 15 -4.28 13.62 -14.54
C LEU A 15 -3.69 13.01 -13.25
N LEU A 16 -3.41 13.81 -12.23
CA LEU A 16 -2.89 13.31 -10.94
C LEU A 16 -3.92 13.36 -9.80
N LEU A 17 -5.22 13.23 -10.11
CA LEU A 17 -6.24 12.95 -9.08
C LEU A 17 -6.47 11.45 -8.91
N GLY A 18 -5.39 10.73 -8.61
CA GLY A 18 -5.49 9.40 -8.02
C GLY A 18 -5.97 9.54 -6.59
N CYS A 19 -7.27 9.42 -6.35
CA CYS A 19 -7.81 9.25 -5.01
C CYS A 19 -7.33 7.90 -4.47
N ALA A 20 -6.14 7.87 -3.86
CA ALA A 20 -5.83 6.86 -2.87
C ALA A 20 -6.76 7.14 -1.69
N ILE A 21 -7.95 6.53 -1.69
CA ILE A 21 -8.78 6.40 -0.49
C ILE A 21 -8.08 5.38 0.39
N SER A 22 -6.92 5.77 0.91
CA SER A 22 -6.29 5.11 2.03
C SER A 22 -7.13 5.52 3.22
N GLY A 23 -8.13 4.71 3.58
CA GLY A 23 -8.85 4.89 4.83
C GLY A 23 -7.81 4.97 5.94
N THR A 24 -7.66 6.14 6.55
CA THR A 24 -6.76 6.26 7.71
C THR A 24 -7.30 5.32 8.76
N PRO A 25 -6.46 4.45 9.34
CA PRO A 25 -6.93 3.58 10.38
C PRO A 25 -7.50 4.43 11.53
N PRO A 26 -8.52 3.93 12.26
CA PRO A 26 -9.04 4.60 13.45
C PRO A 26 -7.89 4.98 14.39
N LYS A 27 -7.98 6.10 15.12
CA LYS A 27 -6.90 6.55 16.01
C LYS A 27 -6.44 5.38 16.91
N GLY A 28 -5.18 4.99 16.78
CA GLY A 28 -4.56 3.90 17.56
C GLY A 28 -4.59 2.51 16.91
N LYS A 29 -5.25 2.34 15.75
CA LYS A 29 -5.13 1.13 14.91
C LYS A 29 -4.10 1.35 13.80
N HIS A 30 -3.45 0.28 13.37
CA HIS A 30 -2.52 0.28 12.24
C HIS A 30 -3.26 -0.09 10.94
N LEU A 31 -4.22 -1.01 11.04
CA LEU A 31 -4.99 -1.52 9.92
C LEU A 31 -6.33 -0.78 9.77
N SER A 32 -6.62 -0.36 8.54
CA SER A 32 -7.91 0.16 8.14
C SER A 32 -8.92 -0.98 7.97
N PRO A 33 -10.24 -0.69 7.98
CA PRO A 33 -11.26 -1.70 7.71
C PRO A 33 -11.07 -2.41 6.35
N THR A 34 -10.57 -1.68 5.34
CA THR A 34 -10.27 -2.23 4.01
C THR A 34 -9.08 -3.19 4.08
N GLU A 35 -7.98 -2.80 4.73
CA GLU A 35 -6.83 -3.69 4.87
C GLU A 35 -7.17 -4.96 5.64
N CYS A 36 -7.99 -4.88 6.70
CA CYS A 36 -8.47 -6.07 7.42
C CYS A 36 -9.22 -7.05 6.51
N ARG A 37 -10.19 -6.54 5.73
CA ARG A 37 -10.96 -7.39 4.80
C ARG A 37 -10.06 -8.02 3.74
N ASP A 38 -9.16 -7.23 3.16
CA ASP A 38 -8.30 -7.67 2.07
C ASP A 38 -7.24 -8.68 2.55
N LEU A 39 -6.64 -8.46 3.74
CA LEU A 39 -5.72 -9.42 4.37
C LEU A 39 -6.42 -10.74 4.74
N ALA A 40 -7.70 -10.69 5.14
CA ALA A 40 -8.48 -11.91 5.37
C ALA A 40 -8.69 -12.68 4.06
N ALA A 41 -8.97 -11.98 2.96
CA ALA A 41 -9.14 -12.59 1.65
C ALA A 41 -7.86 -13.29 1.17
N LEU A 42 -6.67 -12.69 1.37
CA LEU A 42 -5.38 -13.28 1.02
C LEU A 42 -5.14 -14.66 1.67
N ARG A 43 -5.68 -14.90 2.85
CA ARG A 43 -5.51 -16.18 3.57
C ARG A 43 -6.37 -17.31 3.04
N SER A 44 -7.52 -16.98 2.44
CA SER A 44 -8.51 -17.95 1.99
C SER A 44 -8.61 -18.08 0.47
N ASN A 45 -8.09 -17.10 -0.27
CA ASN A 45 -8.24 -17.01 -1.71
C ASN A 45 -7.02 -17.62 -2.43
N PRO A 46 -7.18 -18.68 -3.24
CA PRO A 46 -6.08 -19.24 -4.03
C PRO A 46 -5.61 -18.33 -5.17
N HIS A 47 -6.40 -17.30 -5.53
CA HIS A 47 -6.07 -16.33 -6.58
C HIS A 47 -6.36 -14.90 -6.11
N PRO A 48 -5.47 -14.32 -5.28
CA PRO A 48 -5.62 -12.95 -4.83
C PRO A 48 -5.71 -11.93 -5.96
N THR A 49 -6.47 -10.87 -5.72
CA THR A 49 -6.51 -9.72 -6.62
C THR A 49 -5.30 -8.81 -6.40
N PHE A 50 -4.98 -8.02 -7.42
CA PHE A 50 -3.96 -6.97 -7.28
C PHE A 50 -4.28 -5.99 -6.13
N GLY A 51 -5.57 -5.68 -5.92
CA GLY A 51 -6.01 -4.80 -4.84
C GLY A 51 -5.68 -5.37 -3.45
N GLU A 52 -5.89 -6.67 -3.26
CA GLU A 52 -5.58 -7.34 -1.99
C GLU A 52 -4.07 -7.32 -1.71
N HIS A 53 -3.23 -7.56 -2.71
CA HIS A 53 -1.78 -7.42 -2.59
C HIS A 53 -1.33 -5.97 -2.33
N GLN A 54 -2.01 -4.98 -2.90
CA GLN A 54 -1.71 -3.57 -2.59
C GLN A 54 -2.03 -3.23 -1.13
N SER A 55 -3.12 -3.79 -0.58
CA SER A 55 -3.45 -3.65 0.84
C SER A 55 -2.41 -4.31 1.75
N GLU A 56 -1.90 -5.49 1.39
CA GLU A 56 -0.78 -6.13 2.10
C GLU A 56 0.48 -5.27 2.05
N LEU A 57 0.86 -4.76 0.88
CA LEU A 57 2.04 -3.90 0.74
C LEU A 57 1.90 -2.60 1.54
N ALA A 58 0.70 -2.02 1.61
CA ALA A 58 0.43 -0.86 2.44
C ALA A 58 0.61 -1.18 3.94
N ALA A 59 0.11 -2.32 4.40
CA ALA A 59 0.29 -2.79 5.78
C ALA A 59 1.77 -3.04 6.12
N LEU A 60 2.52 -3.69 5.22
CA LEU A 60 3.95 -3.94 5.39
C LEU A 60 4.75 -2.64 5.52
N ARG A 61 4.44 -1.62 4.71
CA ARG A 61 5.08 -0.30 4.81
C ARG A 61 4.79 0.40 6.14
N LYS A 62 3.58 0.26 6.68
CA LYS A 62 3.25 0.74 8.03
C LYS A 62 4.06 0.00 9.10
N ALA A 63 4.32 -1.29 8.88
CA ALA A 63 5.17 -2.13 9.74
C ALA A 63 6.67 -1.88 9.58
N GLY A 64 7.08 -0.92 8.73
CA GLY A 64 8.47 -0.53 8.54
C GLY A 64 9.20 -1.25 7.41
N TYR A 65 8.50 -2.06 6.59
CA TYR A 65 9.10 -2.65 5.40
C TYR A 65 9.43 -1.56 4.37
N ASN A 66 10.72 -1.47 4.02
CA ASN A 66 11.23 -0.52 3.05
C ASN A 66 12.35 -1.20 2.23
N PRO A 67 12.01 -1.85 1.10
CA PRO A 67 13.00 -2.60 0.34
C PRO A 67 14.08 -1.68 -0.24
N SER A 68 15.33 -2.19 -0.31
CA SER A 68 16.40 -1.49 -1.01
C SER A 68 16.00 -1.20 -2.47
N PRO A 69 16.34 0.00 -3.01
CA PRO A 69 16.21 0.28 -4.43
C PRO A 69 17.13 -0.57 -5.33
N TRP A 70 18.10 -1.26 -4.73
CA TRP A 70 19.16 -2.00 -5.41
C TRP A 70 19.07 -3.51 -5.09
N PHE A 71 19.64 -4.35 -5.97
CA PHE A 71 19.57 -5.82 -5.85
C PHE A 71 20.47 -6.42 -4.76
N ASP A 72 21.22 -5.60 -4.02
CA ASP A 72 22.21 -6.00 -3.03
C ASP A 72 21.72 -5.82 -1.58
N ASP A 73 20.40 -5.85 -1.36
CA ASP A 73 19.81 -5.72 -0.02
C ASP A 73 20.35 -6.81 0.92
N PRO A 74 21.19 -6.45 1.92
CA PRO A 74 21.78 -7.44 2.81
C PRO A 74 20.78 -7.93 3.88
N TYR A 75 19.62 -7.28 4.00
CA TYR A 75 18.59 -7.59 5.00
C TYR A 75 17.39 -8.32 4.42
N TYR A 76 17.31 -8.50 3.10
CA TYR A 76 16.30 -9.35 2.48
C TYR A 76 16.64 -10.83 2.70
N PRO A 77 15.70 -11.69 3.16
CA PRO A 77 14.27 -11.42 3.38
C PRO A 77 13.88 -11.12 4.85
N ASP A 78 14.82 -10.88 5.75
CA ASP A 78 14.59 -10.76 7.20
C ASP A 78 13.72 -9.55 7.55
N ASP A 79 13.90 -8.43 6.85
CA ASP A 79 13.11 -7.20 7.01
C ASP A 79 11.63 -7.40 6.62
N LEU A 80 11.39 -8.09 5.50
CA LEU A 80 10.07 -8.48 5.04
C LEU A 80 9.39 -9.38 6.08
N GLN A 81 10.10 -10.41 6.58
CA GLN A 81 9.54 -11.31 7.57
C GLN A 81 9.26 -10.63 8.91
N ALA A 82 10.09 -9.67 9.33
CA ALA A 82 9.84 -8.87 10.52
C ALA A 82 8.56 -8.05 10.39
N ALA A 83 8.37 -7.38 9.24
CA ALA A 83 7.16 -6.63 8.96
C ALA A 83 5.93 -7.54 8.85
N GLN A 84 6.03 -8.71 8.22
CA GLN A 84 4.95 -9.69 8.12
C GLN A 84 4.47 -10.16 9.50
N ARG A 85 5.39 -10.40 10.46
CA ARG A 85 5.02 -10.76 11.84
C ARG A 85 4.24 -9.65 12.56
N LEU A 86 4.58 -8.38 12.31
CA LEU A 86 3.85 -7.25 12.87
C LEU A 86 2.46 -7.10 12.24
N VAL A 87 2.35 -7.22 10.92
CA VAL A 87 1.06 -7.21 10.22
C VAL A 87 0.16 -8.35 10.71
N GLU A 88 0.73 -9.53 10.92
CA GLU A 88 0.03 -10.68 11.50
C GLU A 88 -0.51 -10.37 12.89
N TYR A 89 0.32 -9.81 13.77
CA TYR A 89 -0.10 -9.41 15.10
C TYR A 89 -1.23 -8.37 15.06
N TRP A 90 -1.10 -7.33 14.24
CA TRP A 90 -2.15 -6.32 14.07
C TRP A 90 -3.44 -6.92 13.54
N PHE A 91 -3.35 -7.82 12.57
CA PHE A 91 -4.53 -8.50 12.02
C PHE A 91 -5.27 -9.25 13.14
N GLN A 92 -4.55 -10.02 13.96
CA GLN A 92 -5.15 -10.78 15.06
C GLN A 92 -5.79 -9.87 16.13
N THR A 93 -5.18 -8.71 16.43
CA THR A 93 -5.65 -7.84 17.52
C THR A 93 -6.63 -6.74 17.09
N GLU A 94 -6.64 -6.35 15.82
CA GLU A 94 -7.37 -5.18 15.34
C GLU A 94 -8.55 -5.50 14.39
N CYS A 95 -8.49 -6.65 13.70
CA CYS A 95 -9.49 -7.08 12.71
C CYS A 95 -10.48 -8.06 13.34
N SER A 96 -11.41 -7.50 14.12
CA SER A 96 -12.56 -8.19 14.72
C SER A 96 -13.86 -7.86 13.99
#